data_AF-A0A838TZC0-F1
#
_entry.id   AF-A0A838TZC0-F1
#
_cell.length_a   1.000
_cell.length_b   1.000
_cell.length_c   1.000
_cell.angle_alpha   90.00
_cell.angle_beta   90.00
_cell.angle_gamma   90.00
#
_symmetry.space_group_name_H-M   'P 1'
#
loop_
_entity.id
_entity.type
_entity.pdbx_description
1 polymer ?
#
loop_
_entity_poly.entity_id
_entity_poly.type
_entity_poly.pdbx_seq_one_letter_code
_entity_poly.pdbx_strand_id
1 'polypeptide(L)' 'MSNYNVDSGEKSDESSTNVEATFSCDKCNQKFNSRQELKEHTDASH' A
#
# COMPACT_ATOMS: atom_id res chain seq x y z
N MET A 1 -30.17 26.09 22.61
CA MET A 1 -29.07 26.51 21.72
C MET A 1 -28.39 25.26 21.19
N SER A 2 -28.34 25.12 19.87
CA SER A 2 -27.74 23.99 19.18
C SER A 2 -26.24 24.21 19.04
N ASN A 3 -25.43 23.28 19.54
CA ASN A 3 -24.01 23.21 19.20
C ASN A 3 -23.61 21.73 19.05
N TYR A 4 -24.02 21.18 17.91
CA TYR A 4 -23.45 19.96 17.35
C TYR A 4 -22.06 20.30 16.84
N ASN A 5 -21.04 19.89 17.60
CA ASN A 5 -19.65 20.14 17.25
C ASN A 5 -19.18 18.98 16.37
N VAL A 6 -19.29 19.16 15.05
CA VAL A 6 -18.60 18.29 14.08
C VAL A 6 -17.15 18.76 14.03
N ASP A 7 -16.31 18.19 14.88
CA ASP A 7 -14.86 18.29 14.69
C ASP A 7 -14.45 17.11 13.81
N SER A 8 -14.55 17.35 12.51
CA SER A 8 -13.80 16.60 11.50
C SER A 8 -12.31 16.91 11.69
N GLY A 9 -11.71 16.27 12.69
CA GLY A 9 -10.27 16.18 12.87
C GLY A 9 -9.77 14.90 12.22
N GLU A 10 -9.30 15.02 10.99
CA GLU A 10 -8.57 14.01 10.24
C GLU A 10 -7.43 13.45 11.10
N LYS A 11 -7.60 12.26 11.67
CA LYS A 11 -6.46 11.46 12.13
C LYS A 11 -5.90 10.70 10.93
N SER A 12 -5.21 11.45 10.09
CA SER A 12 -4.16 10.93 9.22
C SER A 12 -2.99 10.52 10.11
N ASP A 13 -3.15 9.40 10.80
CA ASP A 13 -2.05 8.64 11.38
C ASP A 13 -2.58 7.22 11.45
N GLU A 14 -2.17 6.39 10.51
CA GLU A 14 -1.04 5.56 10.83
C GLU A 14 -0.32 5.18 9.52
N SER A 15 0.81 5.84 9.29
CA SER A 15 1.88 5.31 8.45
C SER A 15 2.51 4.10 9.14
N SER A 16 1.80 2.97 9.25
CA SER A 16 2.47 1.67 9.18
C SER A 16 2.40 1.24 7.74
N THR A 17 3.26 1.87 6.95
CA THR A 17 4.14 1.06 6.10
C THR A 17 4.86 0.05 7.00
N ASN A 18 4.13 -0.97 7.46
CA ASN A 18 4.63 -2.33 7.53
C ASN A 18 4.97 -2.69 6.08
N VAL A 19 6.06 -2.08 5.58
CA VAL A 19 6.78 -2.58 4.43
C VAL A 19 7.45 -3.83 4.98
N GLU A 20 6.65 -4.89 5.14
CA GLU A 20 7.13 -6.21 4.79
C GLU A 20 7.75 -5.98 3.42
N ALA A 21 9.08 -6.02 3.34
CA ALA A 21 9.85 -5.66 2.16
C ALA A 21 9.60 -6.70 1.06
N THR A 22 8.37 -6.75 0.60
CA THR A 22 7.85 -7.56 -0.48
C THR A 22 7.76 -6.67 -1.69
N PHE A 23 8.25 -7.20 -2.79
CA PHE A 23 8.29 -6.51 -4.05
C PHE A 23 6.92 -6.65 -4.68
N SER A 24 6.19 -5.56 -4.82
CA SER A 24 4.87 -5.58 -5.45
C SER A 24 4.99 -5.19 -6.92
N CYS A 25 4.33 -5.92 -7.81
CA CYS A 25 4.25 -5.56 -9.23
C CYS A 25 3.26 -4.42 -9.43
N ASP A 26 3.66 -3.34 -10.07
CA ASP A 26 2.80 -2.17 -10.29
C ASP A 26 1.64 -2.47 -11.28
N LYS A 27 1.87 -3.36 -12.25
CA LYS A 27 0.89 -3.68 -13.30
C LYS A 27 -0.27 -4.56 -12.83
N CYS A 28 -0.04 -5.45 -11.86
CA CYS A 28 -1.04 -6.42 -11.37
C CYS A 28 -1.19 -6.45 -9.83
N ASN A 29 -0.41 -5.62 -9.12
CA ASN A 29 -0.37 -5.51 -7.67
C ASN A 29 -0.03 -6.82 -6.93
N GLN A 30 0.63 -7.77 -7.61
CA GLN A 30 1.04 -9.04 -7.04
C GLN A 30 2.28 -8.87 -6.15
N LYS A 31 2.27 -9.50 -4.98
CA LYS A 31 3.35 -9.40 -3.98
C LYS A 31 4.33 -10.55 -4.15
N PHE A 32 5.61 -10.24 -4.13
CA PHE A 32 6.73 -11.19 -4.25
C PHE A 32 7.67 -11.04 -3.06
N ASN A 33 8.34 -12.13 -2.70
CA ASN A 33 9.30 -12.13 -1.59
C ASN A 33 10.72 -11.77 -2.07
N SER A 34 10.95 -11.71 -3.38
CA SER A 34 12.25 -11.39 -3.97
C SER A 34 12.13 -10.48 -5.20
N ARG A 35 13.19 -9.68 -5.44
CA ARG A 35 13.32 -8.88 -6.67
C ARG A 35 13.42 -9.76 -7.91
N GLN A 36 14.03 -10.94 -7.80
CA GLN A 36 14.20 -11.86 -8.91
C GLN A 36 12.85 -12.35 -9.43
N GLU A 37 11.98 -12.79 -8.50
CA GLU A 37 10.62 -13.22 -8.82
C GLU A 37 9.80 -12.09 -9.43
N LEU A 38 9.88 -10.87 -8.88
CA LEU A 38 9.20 -9.72 -9.46
C LEU A 38 9.68 -9.44 -10.89
N LYS A 39 11.00 -9.52 -11.15
CA LYS A 39 11.58 -9.24 -12.46
C LYS A 39 11.13 -10.27 -13.50
N GLU A 40 11.20 -11.55 -13.16
CA GLU A 40 10.71 -12.63 -14.04
C GLU A 40 9.21 -12.54 -14.26
N HIS A 41 8.43 -12.24 -13.22
CA HIS A 41 7.00 -12.02 -13.35
C HIS A 41 6.69 -10.85 -14.29
N THR A 42 7.38 -9.73 -14.14
CA THR A 42 7.15 -8.53 -14.96
C THR A 42 7.53 -8.77 -16.42
N ASP A 43 8.52 -9.61 -16.70
CA ASP A 43 8.99 -9.96 -18.06
C ASP A 43 8.11 -11.04 -18.71
N ALA A 44 7.66 -12.03 -17.93
CA ALA A 44 6.85 -13.14 -18.43
C ALA A 44 5.33 -12.82 -18.49
N SER A 45 4.83 -11.95 -17.61
CA SER A 45 3.40 -11.64 -17.49
C SER A 45 3.00 -10.31 -18.12
N HIS A 46 3.95 -9.43 -18.45
CA HIS A 46 3.67 -8.07 -18.92
C HIS A 46 4.70 -7.50 -19.89
#